data_AF-A0A1E3VKR2-F1
#
_entry.id   AF-A0A1E3VKR2-F1
#
_cell.length_a   1.000
_cell.length_b   1.000
_cell.length_c   1.000
_cell.angle_alpha   90.00
_cell.angle_beta   90.00
_cell.angle_gamma   90.00
#
_symmetry.space_group_name_H-M   'P 1'
#
loop_
_entity.id
_entity.type
_entity.pdbx_description
1 polymer ?
#
loop_
_entity_poly.entity_id
_entity_poly.type
_entity_poly.pdbx_seq_one_letter_code
_entity_poly.pdbx_strand_id
1 'polypeptide(L)'
;MAPSRALAALVCWGVLFVGLGSGGSKAQTLDDRLAKANPAKGKEIFVRCGTCHTVEEGGPTKIGPNLWSVINRPVASVDGFAYSEP
;
A
#
# COMPACT_ATOMS: atom_id res chain seq x y z
N MET A 1 -53.76 -7.09 -38.62
CA MET A 1 -53.73 -6.00 -37.62
C MET A 1 -52.57 -6.31 -36.66
N ALA A 2 -51.45 -5.61 -36.80
CA ALA A 2 -50.29 -5.71 -35.91
C ALA A 2 -50.60 -5.05 -34.52
N PRO A 3 -49.65 -4.81 -33.62
CA PRO A 3 -48.71 -5.70 -32.89
C PRO A 3 -48.65 -5.34 -31.37
N SER A 4 -48.22 -6.21 -30.44
CA SER A 4 -47.81 -5.72 -29.09
C SER A 4 -46.99 -6.69 -28.21
N ARG A 5 -46.00 -7.41 -28.75
CA ARG A 5 -45.13 -8.25 -27.88
C ARG A 5 -43.63 -8.12 -28.17
N ALA A 6 -43.19 -6.98 -28.69
CA ALA A 6 -41.78 -6.77 -29.06
C ALA A 6 -41.04 -5.68 -28.25
N LEU A 7 -41.67 -5.02 -27.27
CA LEU A 7 -41.05 -3.88 -26.57
C LEU A 7 -40.68 -4.12 -25.10
N ALA A 8 -41.08 -5.24 -24.47
CA ALA A 8 -40.79 -5.47 -23.05
C ALA A 8 -39.45 -6.17 -22.77
N ALA A 9 -38.79 -6.76 -23.78
CA ALA A 9 -37.56 -7.54 -23.57
C ALA A 9 -36.25 -6.72 -23.65
N LEU A 10 -36.29 -5.48 -24.14
CA LEU A 10 -35.09 -4.63 -24.25
C LEU A 10 -34.85 -3.71 -23.04
N VAL A 11 -35.83 -3.56 -22.14
CA VAL A 11 -35.69 -2.69 -20.96
C VAL A 11 -34.88 -3.36 -19.84
N CYS A 12 -34.76 -4.70 -19.84
CA CYS A 12 -33.96 -5.44 -18.84
C CYS A 12 -32.54 -5.81 -19.29
N TRP A 13 -32.11 -5.46 -20.51
CA TRP A 13 -30.71 -5.65 -20.95
C TRP A 13 -29.95 -4.35 -21.23
N GLY A 14 -30.54 -3.19 -20.88
CA GLY A 14 -29.90 -1.88 -21.03
C GLY A 14 -29.30 -1.28 -19.73
N VAL A 15 -29.58 -1.87 -18.56
CA VAL A 15 -29.17 -1.30 -17.25
C VAL A 15 -28.19 -2.21 -16.48
N LEU A 16 -27.88 -3.42 -16.96
CA LEU A 16 -26.92 -4.32 -16.30
C LEU A 16 -25.45 -4.14 -16.70
N PHE A 17 -25.12 -3.26 -17.65
CA PHE A 17 -23.74 -3.06 -18.14
C PHE A 17 -23.11 -1.70 -17.79
N VAL A 18 -23.75 -0.90 -16.94
CA VAL A 18 -23.13 0.33 -16.39
C VAL A 18 -22.71 0.08 -14.96
N GLY A 19 -21.42 -0.26 -14.80
CA GLY A 19 -20.63 0.29 -13.71
C GLY A 19 -20.59 -0.49 -12.40
N LEU A 20 -20.23 -1.77 -12.42
CA LEU A 20 -19.31 -2.28 -11.39
C LEU A 20 -17.87 -1.96 -11.82
N GLY A 21 -17.55 -0.66 -11.87
CA GLY A 21 -16.17 -0.21 -11.84
C GLY A 21 -15.64 -0.50 -10.45
N SER A 22 -14.96 -1.65 -10.28
CA SER A 22 -14.13 -1.91 -9.11
C SER A 22 -13.06 -0.82 -9.09
N GLY A 23 -13.32 0.26 -8.33
CA GLY A 23 -12.37 1.30 -8.00
C GLY A 23 -11.31 0.79 -7.01
N GLY A 24 -10.75 -0.39 -7.27
CA GLY A 24 -9.51 -0.80 -6.67
C GLY A 24 -8.40 -0.16 -7.48
N SER A 25 -7.86 0.97 -6.99
CA SER A 25 -6.58 1.49 -7.46
C SER A 25 -5.62 0.30 -7.51
N LYS A 26 -5.05 -0.03 -8.68
CA LYS A 26 -3.98 -1.04 -8.75
C LYS A 26 -2.94 -0.61 -7.71
N ALA A 27 -2.84 -1.34 -6.61
CA ALA A 27 -1.85 -1.08 -5.59
C ALA A 27 -0.49 -1.12 -6.29
N GLN A 28 0.20 0.02 -6.32
CA GLN A 28 1.52 0.09 -6.92
C GLN A 28 2.43 -0.89 -6.21
N THR A 29 3.18 -1.68 -6.97
CA THR A 29 4.17 -2.58 -6.39
C THR A 29 5.26 -1.77 -5.69
N LEU A 30 6.05 -2.41 -4.83
CA LEU A 30 7.19 -1.73 -4.22
C LEU A 30 8.15 -1.20 -5.30
N ASP A 31 8.38 -1.97 -6.36
CA ASP A 31 9.25 -1.59 -7.48
C ASP A 31 8.73 -0.35 -8.21
N ASP A 32 7.43 -0.26 -8.48
CA ASP A 32 6.81 0.92 -9.12
C ASP A 32 7.00 2.21 -8.30
N ARG A 33 7.00 2.08 -6.98
CA ARG A 33 7.19 3.20 -6.04
C ARG A 33 8.66 3.58 -5.92
N LEU A 34 9.56 2.59 -5.85
CA LEU A 34 11.00 2.81 -5.78
C LEU A 34 11.54 3.45 -7.06
N ALA A 35 11.03 3.07 -8.23
CA ALA A 35 11.40 3.69 -9.51
C ALA A 35 11.16 5.20 -9.56
N LYS A 36 10.22 5.72 -8.75
CA LYS A 36 9.87 7.15 -8.64
C LYS A 36 10.43 7.80 -7.37
N ALA A 37 11.10 7.05 -6.50
CA ALA A 37 11.53 7.53 -5.20
C ALA A 37 12.75 8.46 -5.31
N ASN A 38 12.81 9.46 -4.44
CA ASN A 38 13.96 10.35 -4.29
C ASN A 38 14.61 10.14 -2.91
N PRO A 39 15.83 9.59 -2.82
CA PRO A 39 16.52 9.36 -1.55
C PRO A 39 16.80 10.64 -0.76
N ALA A 40 17.11 11.75 -1.43
CA ALA A 40 17.33 13.04 -0.76
C ALA A 40 16.05 13.53 -0.08
N LYS A 41 14.89 13.38 -0.74
CA LYS A 41 13.60 13.68 -0.12
C LYS A 41 13.28 12.72 1.03
N GLY A 42 13.63 11.44 0.89
CA GLY A 42 13.52 10.45 1.94
C GLY A 42 14.31 10.85 3.20
N LYS A 43 15.54 11.34 3.04
CA LYS A 43 16.37 11.85 4.15
C LYS A 43 15.70 13.01 4.90
N GLU A 44 15.10 13.97 4.19
CA GLU A 44 14.35 15.06 4.82
C GLU A 44 13.15 14.56 5.64
N ILE A 45 12.42 13.57 5.10
CA ILE A 45 11.25 12.99 5.77
C ILE A 45 11.67 12.17 6.99
N PHE A 46 12.83 11.50 6.92
CA PHE A 46 13.33 10.62 7.97
C PHE A 46 13.55 11.33 9.31
N VAL A 47 13.65 12.67 9.34
CA VAL A 47 13.69 13.45 10.59
C VAL A 47 12.54 13.07 11.53
N ARG A 48 11.36 12.76 10.99
CA ARG A 48 10.18 12.32 11.75
C ARG A 48 10.35 10.92 12.36
N CYS A 49 11.17 10.07 11.74
CA CYS A 49 11.46 8.71 12.17
C CYS A 49 12.66 8.65 13.11
N GLY A 50 13.63 9.56 12.95
CA GLY A 50 14.90 9.59 13.67
C GLY A 50 14.79 9.85 15.18
N THR A 51 13.64 10.37 15.63
CA THR A 51 13.30 10.44 17.05
C THR A 51 13.27 9.06 17.69
N CYS A 52 12.67 8.08 17.00
CA CYS A 52 12.48 6.73 17.53
C CYS A 52 13.45 5.70 16.96
N HIS A 53 14.01 5.93 15.77
CA HIS A 53 14.80 4.94 15.04
C HIS A 53 16.21 5.45 14.70
N THR A 54 17.09 4.51 14.43
CA THR A 54 18.45 4.69 13.88
C THR A 54 18.53 4.03 12.50
N VAL A 55 19.51 4.46 11.69
CA VAL A 55 19.70 3.95 10.31
C VAL A 55 21.15 3.61 10.01
N GLU A 56 22.03 3.74 11.00
CA GLU A 56 23.42 3.33 10.91
C GLU A 56 23.50 1.80 11.01
N GLU A 57 24.39 1.20 10.22
CA GLU A 57 24.68 -0.23 10.32
C GLU A 57 25.16 -0.59 11.71
N GLY A 58 24.50 -1.55 12.36
CA GLY A 58 24.79 -1.91 13.75
C GLY A 58 24.49 -0.80 14.77
N GLY A 59 23.74 0.24 14.37
CA GLY A 59 23.38 1.35 15.22
C GLY A 59 22.50 0.92 16.41
N PRO A 60 22.48 1.72 17.49
CA PRO A 60 21.75 1.37 18.70
C PRO A 60 20.24 1.37 18.47
N THR A 61 19.54 0.48 19.17
CA THR A 61 18.08 0.55 19.36
C THR A 61 17.73 1.74 20.26
N LYS A 62 16.67 2.48 19.94
CA LYS A 62 16.15 3.58 20.76
C LYS A 62 14.75 3.20 21.28
N ILE A 63 13.77 4.08 21.12
CA ILE A 63 12.35 3.80 21.37
C ILE A 63 11.86 2.69 20.40
N GLY A 64 12.31 2.75 19.15
CA GLY A 64 12.10 1.71 18.15
C GLY A 64 13.40 0.99 17.77
N PRO A 65 13.29 -0.15 17.07
CA PRO A 65 14.45 -0.91 16.60
C PRO A 65 15.20 -0.17 15.49
N ASN A 66 16.46 -0.55 15.24
CA ASN A 66 17.23 -0.02 14.11
C ASN A 66 16.58 -0.40 12.74
N LEU A 67 16.60 0.54 11.79
CA LEU A 67 15.98 0.39 10.46
C LEU A 67 16.98 0.10 9.34
N TRP A 68 18.26 -0.14 9.65
CA TRP A 68 19.23 -0.65 8.68
C TRP A 68 18.75 -1.99 8.10
N SER A 69 18.79 -2.13 6.78
CA SER A 69 18.32 -3.32 6.07
C SER A 69 16.89 -3.75 6.46
N VAL A 70 15.97 -2.79 6.64
CA VAL A 70 14.56 -3.10 6.95
C VAL A 70 13.78 -3.65 5.75
N ILE A 71 14.19 -3.33 4.52
CA ILE A 71 13.48 -3.76 3.31
C ILE A 71 13.56 -5.29 3.19
N ASN A 72 12.40 -5.94 3.06
CA ASN A 72 12.23 -7.40 3.04
C ASN A 72 12.66 -8.15 4.32
N ARG A 73 12.98 -7.44 5.41
CA ARG A 73 13.20 -8.06 6.71
C ARG A 73 11.87 -8.59 7.27
N PRO A 74 11.83 -9.78 7.91
CA PRO A 74 10.62 -10.26 8.56
C PRO A 74 10.08 -9.24 9.57
N VAL A 75 8.75 -9.21 9.73
CA VAL A 75 8.10 -8.30 10.66
C VAL A 75 8.49 -8.69 12.08
N ALA A 76 8.74 -7.68 12.93
CA ALA A 76 9.05 -7.87 14.34
C ALA A 76 10.23 -8.82 14.65
N SER A 77 11.30 -8.76 13.84
CA SER A 77 12.39 -9.75 13.88
C SER A 77 13.75 -9.22 14.35
N VAL A 78 13.82 -8.03 14.95
CA VAL A 78 15.09 -7.54 15.50
C VAL A 78 15.31 -8.15 16.88
N ASP A 79 16.41 -8.87 17.04
CA ASP A 79 16.73 -9.57 18.28
C ASP A 79 16.83 -8.61 19.48
N GLY A 80 16.25 -9.04 20.61
CA GLY A 80 16.29 -8.29 21.86
C GLY A 80 15.40 -7.03 21.89
N PHE A 81 14.65 -6.73 20.84
CA PHE A 81 13.65 -5.66 20.87
C PHE A 81 12.30 -6.17 21.41
N ALA A 82 11.74 -5.47 22.39
CA ALA A 82 10.41 -5.78 22.92
C ALA A 82 9.32 -5.22 21.99
N TYR A 83 8.87 -6.03 21.04
CA TYR A 83 7.74 -5.70 20.19
C TYR A 83 6.41 -5.73 20.97
N SER A 84 5.40 -5.02 20.46
CA SER A 84 4.04 -5.12 20.98
C SER A 84 3.41 -6.47 20.64
N GLU A 85 2.47 -6.90 21.47
CA GLU A 85 1.59 -8.03 21.16
C GLU A 85 0.74 -7.73 19.91
N PRO A 86 0.29 -8.77 19.18
CA PRO A 86 -0.56 -8.63 17.99
C PRO A 86 -1.92 -7.96 18.23
#